data_AF-A0A2V1N0D1-F1
#
_entry.id   AF-A0A2V1N0D1-F1
#
_cell.length_a   1.000
_cell.length_b   1.000
_cell.length_c   1.000
_cell.angle_alpha   90.00
_cell.angle_beta   90.00
_cell.angle_gamma   90.00
#
_symmetry.space_group_name_H-M   'P 1'
#
loop_
_entity.id
_entity.type
_entity.pdbx_description
1 polymer ?
#
loop_
_entity_poly.entity_id
_entity_poly.type
_entity_poly.pdbx_seq_one_letter_code
_entity_poly.pdbx_strand_id
1 'polypeptide(L)' 'MDAHDGLKHLQDLVGQGKYKDAREFLKTHHDDLGDFYAQATDLLDGDATEIIAALEKMKNND' A
#
# COMPACT_ATOMS: atom_id res chain seq x y z
N MET A 1 9.48 9.39 5.17
CA MET A 1 8.19 9.64 4.49
C MET A 1 7.17 9.04 5.42
N ASP A 2 6.12 9.74 5.84
CA ASP A 2 5.22 9.16 6.84
C ASP A 2 4.41 7.99 6.23
N ALA A 3 4.07 7.00 7.06
CA ALA A 3 3.35 5.80 6.60
C ALA A 3 2.06 6.14 5.83
N HIS A 4 1.38 7.24 6.19
CA HIS A 4 0.22 7.77 5.45
C HIS A 4 0.54 8.20 4.02
N ASP A 5 1.68 8.86 3.79
CA ASP A 5 2.10 9.31 2.48
C ASP A 5 2.53 8.11 1.61
N GLY A 6 3.20 7.14 2.22
CA GLY A 6 3.54 5.87 1.58
C GLY A 6 2.31 5.05 1.16
N LEU A 7 1.31 4.92 2.04
CA LEU A 7 0.05 4.24 1.74
C LEU A 7 -0.72 4.92 0.61
N LYS A 8 -0.75 6.26 0.59
CA LYS A 8 -1.41 7.03 -0.47
C LYS A 8 -0.71 6.85 -1.81
N HIS A 9 0.62 6.88 -1.85
CA HIS A 9 1.37 6.63 -3.07
C HIS A 9 1.14 5.21 -3.59
N LEU A 10 1.10 4.23 -2.68
CA LEU A 10 0.79 2.85 -3.01
C LEU A 10 -0.61 2.71 -3.61
N GLN A 11 -1.62 3.34 -3.01
CA GLN A 11 -2.99 3.35 -3.49
C GLN A 11 -3.09 3.94 -4.90
N ASP A 12 -2.34 5.01 -5.18
CA ASP A 12 -2.29 5.64 -6.49
C ASP A 12 -1.66 4.74 -7.56
N LEU A 13 -0.56 4.05 -7.23
CA LEU A 13 0.07 3.07 -8.11
C LEU A 13 -0.87 1.90 -8.42
N VAL A 14 -1.53 1.35 -7.40
CA VAL A 14 -2.51 0.26 -7.55
C VAL A 14 -3.72 0.71 -8.37
N GLY A 15 -4.26 1.90 -8.11
CA GLY A 15 -5.38 2.48 -8.86
C GLY A 15 -5.04 2.78 -10.32
N GLN A 16 -3.77 3.05 -10.64
CA GLN A 16 -3.27 3.16 -12.01
C GLN A 16 -2.97 1.80 -12.67
N GLY A 17 -3.16 0.68 -11.98
CA GLY A 17 -2.80 -0.66 -12.46
C GLY A 17 -1.29 -0.94 -12.49
N LYS A 18 -0.49 -0.12 -11.80
CA LYS A 18 0.97 -0.24 -11.69
C LYS A 18 1.35 -1.11 -10.50
N TYR A 19 0.88 -2.37 -10.48
CA TYR A 19 1.12 -3.30 -9.37
C TYR A 19 2.60 -3.62 -9.17
N LYS A 20 3.38 -3.59 -10.27
CA LYS A 20 4.83 -3.84 -10.22
C LYS A 20 5.55 -2.73 -9.47
N ASP A 21 5.28 -1.47 -9.84
CA ASP A 21 5.79 -0.30 -9.14
C ASP A 21 5.31 -0.27 -7.69
N ALA A 22 4.05 -0.64 -7.42
CA ALA A 22 3.52 -0.72 -6.05
C ALA A 22 4.29 -1.74 -5.20
N ARG A 23 4.60 -2.93 -5.74
CA ARG A 23 5.43 -3.94 -5.06
C ARG A 23 6.86 -3.45 -4.81
N GLU A 24 7.46 -2.77 -5.78
CA GLU A 24 8.80 -2.19 -5.60
C GLU A 24 8.78 -1.07 -4.56
N PHE A 25 7.74 -0.24 -4.55
CA PHE A 25 7.55 0.80 -3.55
C PHE A 25 7.43 0.22 -2.14
N LEU A 26 6.58 -0.79 -1.93
CA LEU A 26 6.49 -1.48 -0.63
C LEU A 26 7.84 -2.02 -0.18
N LYS A 27 8.57 -2.70 -1.06
CA LYS A 27 9.88 -3.27 -0.71
C LYS A 27 10.90 -2.20 -0.30
N THR A 28 10.88 -1.08 -1.00
CA THR A 28 11.82 0.02 -0.77
C THR A 28 11.47 0.79 0.50
N HIS A 29 10.18 0.90 0.81
CA HIS A 29 9.64 1.64 1.95
C HIS A 29 9.14 0.72 3.07
N HIS A 30 9.64 -0.52 3.17
CA HIS A 30 9.20 -1.43 4.22
C HIS A 30 9.47 -0.85 5.61
N ASP A 31 10.62 -0.19 5.78
CA ASP A 31 11.06 0.39 7.05
C ASP A 31 10.14 1.58 7.46
N ASP A 32 9.74 2.42 6.50
CA ASP A 32 8.78 3.52 6.70
C ASP A 32 7.35 3.01 6.98
N LEU A 33 6.96 1.87 6.39
CA LEU A 33 5.60 1.32 6.49
C LEU A 33 5.41 0.41 7.71
N GLY A 34 6.48 -0.18 8.25
CA GLY A 34 6.44 -1.03 9.45
C GLY A 34 5.39 -2.14 9.33
N ASP A 35 4.43 -2.17 10.26
CA ASP A 35 3.34 -3.16 10.28
C ASP A 35 2.42 -3.09 9.04
N PHE A 36 2.26 -1.89 8.45
CA PHE A 36 1.46 -1.72 7.25
C PHE A 36 2.10 -2.38 6.02
N TYR A 37 3.42 -2.59 6.01
CA TYR A 37 4.10 -3.28 4.91
C TYR A 37 3.59 -4.72 4.77
N ALA A 38 3.45 -5.44 5.88
CA ALA A 38 2.98 -6.83 5.85
C ALA A 38 1.53 -6.91 5.33
N GLN A 39 0.66 -6.03 5.84
CA GLN A 39 -0.73 -5.97 5.38
C GLN A 39 -0.83 -5.56 3.92
N ALA A 40 -0.11 -4.52 3.49
CA ALA A 40 -0.12 -4.06 2.11
C ALA A 40 0.49 -5.09 1.14
N THR A 41 1.50 -5.85 1.56
CA THR A 41 2.12 -6.91 0.74
C THR A 41 1.16 -8.09 0.54
N ASP A 42 0.49 -8.51 1.62
CA ASP A 42 -0.55 -9.55 1.57
C ASP A 42 -1.70 -9.13 0.65
N LEU A 43 -2.13 -7.86 0.79
CA LEU A 43 -3.14 -7.27 -0.08
C LEU A 43 -2.70 -7.19 -1.54
N LEU A 44 -1.45 -6.80 -1.84
CA LEU A 44 -0.92 -6.74 -3.21
C LEU A 44 -0.87 -8.10 -3.92
N ASP A 45 -1.08 -9.21 -3.22
CA ASP A 45 -1.29 -10.54 -3.84
C ASP A 45 -2.77 -10.77 -4.24
N GLY A 46 -3.69 -9.95 -3.73
CA GLY A 46 -5.12 -9.97 -3.99
C GLY A 46 -5.60 -8.97 -5.07
N ASP A 47 -6.91 -8.74 -5.11
CA ASP A 47 -7.57 -7.93 -6.14
C ASP A 47 -7.39 -6.43 -5.89
N ALA A 48 -7.20 -5.65 -6.98
CA ALA A 48 -6.93 -4.21 -6.93
C ALA A 48 -7.93 -3.41 -6.10
N THR A 49 -9.20 -3.79 -6.19
CA THR A 49 -10.31 -3.15 -5.50
C THR A 49 -10.23 -3.40 -3.99
N GLU A 50 -9.85 -4.61 -3.58
CA GLU A 50 -9.68 -4.97 -2.17
C GLU A 50 -8.46 -4.28 -1.56
N ILE A 51 -7.38 -4.17 -2.33
CA ILE A 51 -6.19 -3.43 -1.94
C ILE A 51 -6.54 -1.97 -1.64
N ILE A 52 -7.20 -1.28 -2.57
CA ILE A 52 -7.57 0.13 -2.41
C ILE A 52 -8.45 0.32 -1.17
N ALA A 53 -9.47 -0.51 -1.00
CA ALA A 53 -10.39 -0.43 0.15
C ALA A 53 -9.67 -0.68 1.49
N ALA A 54 -8.71 -1.60 1.52
CA ALA A 54 -7.93 -1.89 2.71
C ALA A 54 -6.93 -0.78 3.05
N LEU A 55 -6.26 -0.20 2.04
CA LEU A 55 -5.39 0.98 2.22
C LEU A 55 -6.19 2.19 2.75
N GLU A 56 -7.41 2.40 2.25
CA GLU A 56 -8.31 3.44 2.79
C GLU A 56 -8.71 3.20 4.24
N LYS A 57 -8.96 1.94 4.63
CA LYS A 57 -9.25 1.57 6.02
C LYS A 57 -8.07 1.78 6.96
N MET A 58 -6.85 1.47 6.51
CA MET A 58 -5.62 1.69 7.27
C MET A 58 -5.37 3.18 7.49
N LYS A 59 -5.60 4.00 6.46
CA LYS A 59 -5.50 5.46 6.55
C LYS A 59 -6.48 6.07 7.55
N ASN A 60 -7.69 5.52 7.68
CA ASN A 60 -8.76 6.06 8.54
C ASN A 60 -8.79 5.47 9.97
N ASN A 61 -7.89 4.56 10.35
CA ASN A 61 -7.78 4.02 11.73
C ASN A 61 -6.80 4.81 12.62
N ASP A 62 -6.78 6.14 12.48
CA ASP A 62 -6.11 7.06 13.41
C ASP A 62 -7.01 7.38 14.60
#